data_AF-A0A523MS43-F1
#
_entry.id   AF-A0A523MS43-F1
#
_cell.length_a   1.000
_cell.length_b   1.000
_cell.length_c   1.000
_cell.angle_alpha   90.00
_cell.angle_beta   90.00
_cell.angle_gamma   90.00
#
_symmetry.space_group_name_H-M   'P 1'
#
loop_
_entity.id
_entity.type
_entity.pdbx_description
1 polymer ?
#
loop_
_entity_poly.entity_id
_entity_poly.type
_entity_poly.pdbx_seq_one_letter_code
_entity_poly.pdbx_strand_id
1 'polypeptide(L)' 'MNPFRYFLGRALQFLGLITITYVVLMFFSQMGMEPLLIWSTVGIVEFYGGTLILGKSSP' A
#
# COMPACT_ATOMS: atom_id res chain seq x y z
N MET A 1 0.09 -5.65 -21.52
CA MET A 1 -0.59 -5.67 -20.22
C MET A 1 -2.06 -5.33 -20.41
N ASN A 2 -2.97 -6.02 -19.72
CA ASN A 2 -4.38 -5.59 -19.68
C ASN A 2 -4.43 -4.19 -19.03
N PRO A 3 -4.96 -3.15 -19.72
CA PRO A 3 -5.01 -1.77 -19.21
C PRO A 3 -5.64 -1.68 -17.81
N PHE A 4 -6.66 -2.51 -17.57
CA PHE A 4 -7.35 -2.59 -16.29
C PHE A 4 -6.43 -3.10 -15.17
N ARG A 5 -5.62 -4.14 -15.44
CA ARG A 5 -4.65 -4.67 -14.47
C ARG A 5 -3.54 -3.67 -14.16
N TYR A 6 -3.08 -2.94 -15.18
CA TYR A 6 -2.08 -1.89 -15.00
C TYR A 6 -2.61 -0.77 -14.09
N PHE A 7 -3.82 -0.27 -14.39
CA PHE A 7 -4.46 0.76 -13.58
C PHE A 7 -4.71 0.29 -12.15
N LEU A 8 -5.27 -0.91 -11.98
CA LEU A 8 -5.54 -1.49 -10.67
C LEU A 8 -4.26 -1.66 -9.83
N GLY A 9 -3.20 -2.22 -10.42
CA GLY A 9 -1.93 -2.41 -9.72
C GLY A 9 -1.27 -1.09 -9.32
N ARG A 10 -1.31 -0.07 -10.19
CA ARG A 10 -0.81 1.28 -9.87
C ARG A 10 -1.66 1.97 -8.80
N ALA A 11 -2.98 1.88 -8.89
CA ALA A 11 -3.89 2.44 -7.89
C ALA A 11 -3.65 1.81 -6.51
N LEU A 12 -3.45 0.49 -6.45
CA LEU A 12 -3.17 -0.21 -5.20
C LEU A 12 -1.81 0.17 -4.59
N GLN A 13 -0.79 0.38 -5.43
CA GLN A 13 0.49 0.95 -4.99
C GLN A 13 0.33 2.35 -4.39
N PHE A 14 -0.40 3.24 -5.07
CA PHE A 14 -0.68 4.58 -4.54
C PHE A 14 -1.45 4.53 -3.23
N LEU A 15 -2.43 3.64 -3.13
CA LEU A 15 -3.21 3.44 -1.92
C LEU A 15 -2.32 3.00 -0.76
N GLY A 16 -1.45 2.00 -0.97
CA GLY A 16 -0.49 1.57 0.05
C GLY A 16 0.47 2.67 0.49
N LEU A 17 0.90 3.54 -0.44
CA LEU A 17 1.77 4.69 -0.13
C LEU A 17 1.03 5.76 0.71
N ILE A 18 -0.25 6.00 0.41
CA ILE A 18 -1.12 6.87 1.21
C ILE A 18 -1.34 6.28 2.60
N THR A 19 -1.60 4.98 2.71
CA THR A 19 -1.79 4.29 3.99
C THR A 19 -0.55 4.41 4.87
N ILE A 20 0.65 4.17 4.33
CA ILE A 20 1.91 4.33 5.07
C ILE A 20 2.13 5.80 5.48
N THR A 21 1.83 6.75 4.60
CA THR A 21 1.91 8.18 4.93
C THR A 21 0.94 8.55 6.06
N TYR A 22 -0.26 8.00 6.05
CA TYR A 22 -1.25 8.18 7.11
C TYR A 22 -0.77 7.61 8.44
N VAL A 23 -0.09 6.44 8.45
CA VAL A 23 0.55 5.90 9.65
C VAL A 23 1.56 6.88 10.25
N VAL A 24 2.36 7.55 9.43
CA VAL A 24 3.31 8.57 9.91
C VAL A 24 2.58 9.73 10.61
N LEU A 25 1.43 10.16 10.09
CA LEU A 25 0.60 11.17 10.76
C LEU A 25 0.00 10.66 12.07
N MET A 26 -0.44 9.40 12.10
CA MET A 26 -0.96 8.76 13.30
C MET A 26 0.12 8.62 14.39
N PHE A 27 1.37 8.37 14.00
CA PHE A 27 2.51 8.33 14.90
C PHE A 27 2.72 9.66 15.64
N PHE A 28 2.64 10.78 14.93
CA PHE A 28 2.71 12.13 15.54
C PHE A 28 1.50 12.45 16.44
N SER A 29 0.39 11.74 16.26
CA SER A 29 -0.82 11.87 17.09
C SER A 29 -0.77 11.07 18.40
N GLN A 30 0.39 10.49 18.75
CA GLN A 30 0.61 9.67 19.95
C GLN A 30 -0.32 8.45 20.08
N MET A 31 -0.75 7.87 18.97
CA MET A 31 -1.49 6.60 18.99
C MET A 31 -0.61 5.46 19.52
N GLY A 32 -1.25 4.46 20.13
CA GLY A 32 -0.57 3.25 20.59
C GLY A 32 0.17 2.52 19.46
N MET A 33 1.20 1.75 19.81
CA MET A 33 2.03 1.05 18.81
C MET A 33 1.27 -0.02 18.02
N GLU A 34 0.30 -0.70 18.66
CA GLU A 34 -0.49 -1.76 18.04
C GLU A 34 -1.25 -1.31 16.77
N PRO A 35 -2.08 -0.24 16.80
CA PRO A 35 -2.76 0.22 15.58
C PRO A 35 -1.77 0.70 14.50
N LEU A 36 -0.64 1.30 14.88
CA LEU A 36 0.38 1.72 13.92
C LEU A 36 0.99 0.54 13.17
N LEU A 37 1.25 -0.57 13.86
CA LEU A 37 1.78 -1.80 13.26
C LEU A 37 0.76 -2.46 12.32
N ILE A 38 -0.51 -2.51 12.71
CA ILE A 38 -1.59 -3.05 11.88
C ILE A 38 -1.69 -2.26 10.58
N TRP A 39 -1.81 -0.93 10.67
CA TRP A 39 -1.93 -0.07 9.49
C TRP A 39 -0.67 -0.06 8.62
N SER A 40 0.52 -0.17 9.22
CA SER A 40 1.77 -0.33 8.47
C SER A 40 1.75 -1.62 7.65
N THR A 41 1.29 -2.72 8.26
CA THR A 41 1.18 -4.02 7.59
C THR A 41 0.17 -3.95 6.44
N VAL A 42 -0.98 -3.29 6.64
CA VAL A 42 -1.98 -3.05 5.59
C VAL A 42 -1.36 -2.27 4.42
N GLY A 43 -0.68 -1.16 4.68
CA GLY A 43 -0.06 -0.35 3.63
C GLY A 43 1.03 -1.10 2.85
N ILE A 44 1.82 -1.94 3.52
CA ILE A 44 2.80 -2.83 2.87
C ILE A 44 2.07 -3.84 1.98
N VAL A 45 1.02 -4.49 2.47
CA VAL A 45 0.24 -5.48 1.69
C VAL A 45 -0.40 -4.85 0.46
N GLU A 46 -0.95 -3.63 0.57
CA GLU A 46 -1.51 -2.88 -0.54
C GLU A 46 -0.45 -2.56 -1.59
N PHE A 47 0.71 -2.05 -1.16
CA PHE A 47 1.80 -1.69 -2.06
C PHE A 47 2.39 -2.90 -2.79
N TYR A 48 2.73 -3.95 -2.06
CA TYR A 48 3.29 -5.17 -2.64
C TYR A 48 2.25 -5.99 -3.39
N GLY A 49 0.98 -5.99 -2.95
CA GLY A 49 -0.14 -6.56 -3.70
C GLY A 49 -0.29 -5.89 -5.07
N GLY A 50 -0.18 -4.56 -5.13
CA GLY A 50 -0.20 -3.82 -6.40
C GLY A 50 1.00 -4.16 -7.28
N THR A 51 2.17 -4.30 -6.65
CA THR A 51 3.40 -4.72 -7.32
C THR A 51 3.30 -6.13 -7.89
N LEU A 52 2.65 -7.08 -7.20
CA LEU A 52 2.42 -8.44 -7.70
C LEU A 52 1.45 -8.45 -8.89
N ILE A 53 0.39 -7.63 -8.84
CA ILE A 53 -0.56 -7.47 -9.95
C ILE A 53 0.15 -6.92 -11.20
N LEU A 54 1.10 -6.02 -11.03
CA LEU A 54 1.91 -5.45 -12.12
C LEU A 54 3.00 -6.41 -12.60
N GLY A 55 3.72 -7.05 -11.67
CA GLY A 55 4.91 -7.87 -11.89
C GLY A 55 4.65 -9.16 -12.65
N LYS A 56 3.40 -9.64 -12.72
CA LYS A 56 3.00 -10.76 -13.61
C LYS A 56 3.03 -10.40 -15.10
N SER A 57 3.57 -9.23 -15.44
CA SER A 57 3.66 -8.68 -16.80
C SER A 57 5.04 -8.13 -17.14
N SER A 58 6.02 -8.25 -16.24
CA SER A 58 7.42 -8.02 -16.58
C SER A 58 7.94 -9.27 -17.29
N PRO A 59 8.46 -9.15 -18.53
CA PRO A 59 9.10 -10.27 -19.22
C PRO A 59 10.32 -10.79 -18.46
#